data_AF-A0A1P8WQF1-F1
#
_entry.id   AF-A0A1P8WQF1-F1
#
_cell.length_a   1.000
_cell.length_b   1.000
_cell.length_c   1.000
_cell.angle_alpha   90.00
_cell.angle_beta   90.00
_cell.angle_gamma   90.00
#
_symmetry.space_group_name_H-M   'P 1'
#
loop_
_entity.id
_entity.type
_entity.pdbx_description
1 polymer ?
#
loop_
_entity_poly.entity_id
_entity_poly.type
_entity_poly.pdbx_seq_one_letter_code
_entity_poly.pdbx_strand_id
1 'polypeptide(L)'
;MSNSVPKIVEGQFTVDKGLDDHPVYFLTVNGKKVVVKGEAKGMEVLGRSDDDTALSIKWGSKLMKNVNDQLVNTKIMDGPEITAFLKTARQKFRPLPPLPGGPPAPPPPNRYSNVTDAVAGRYTWVKMPQVSGLSDAEFTKKVGGFAKPVRGKVKEQIVKFADESLWPQLGKVLAVDIFNGNNDRFDTSNGKWMNPGNVMFAEQGTRVIGLDTFDPYSPKSNLVGHGRFDELKTLTEPLKRKRYAEACAKSVGETLAFDAFGPGQQSITVRFPNGDEFSFWQIKRGELDDMYTPFAPALAAGITKGADQLKTYLQGKVTQYRLRCRAQPPQKPVPQPGQMQMRPRVLRPAPLKPDPLRMNARPINGIPQGILDRMDFLGWLK
;
A
#
# COMPACT_ATOMS: atom_id res chain seq x y z
N MET A 1 -4.82 22.83 -7.45
CA MET A 1 -5.08 22.10 -8.70
C MET A 1 -5.46 20.66 -8.36
N SER A 2 -6.44 20.05 -9.02
CA SER A 2 -6.81 18.67 -8.68
C SER A 2 -5.69 17.71 -9.13
N ASN A 3 -5.17 16.89 -8.21
CA ASN A 3 -4.21 15.81 -8.51
C ASN A 3 -4.90 14.67 -9.30
N SER A 4 -5.69 14.98 -10.33
CA SER A 4 -6.38 13.97 -11.13
C SER A 4 -5.36 13.18 -11.95
N VAL A 5 -5.46 11.85 -11.87
CA VAL A 5 -4.64 10.95 -12.69
C VAL A 5 -5.26 10.90 -14.08
N PRO A 6 -4.53 11.29 -15.15
CA PRO A 6 -5.10 11.37 -16.49
C PRO A 6 -5.57 9.98 -16.98
N LYS A 7 -6.55 9.98 -17.89
CA LYS A 7 -7.00 8.75 -18.55
C LYS A 7 -5.92 8.28 -19.54
N ILE A 8 -5.66 6.97 -19.56
CA ILE A 8 -4.78 6.35 -20.54
C ILE A 8 -5.61 6.07 -21.79
N VAL A 9 -5.35 6.83 -22.85
CA VAL A 9 -6.04 6.70 -24.13
C VAL A 9 -5.00 6.41 -25.19
N GLU A 10 -5.32 5.53 -26.14
CA GLU A 10 -4.41 5.18 -27.22
C GLU A 10 -3.88 6.44 -27.95
N GLY A 11 -2.57 6.47 -28.21
CA GLY A 11 -1.90 7.61 -28.85
C GLY A 11 -1.67 8.83 -27.95
N GLN A 12 -2.17 8.86 -26.71
CA GLN A 12 -2.04 10.00 -25.78
C GLN A 12 -1.02 9.79 -24.66
N PHE A 13 -0.18 8.76 -24.77
CA PHE A 13 0.86 8.48 -23.79
C PHE A 13 2.07 7.79 -24.39
N THR A 14 3.18 7.87 -23.67
CA THR A 14 4.39 7.08 -23.89
C THR A 14 4.66 6.19 -22.70
N VAL A 15 5.21 5.00 -22.95
CA VAL A 15 5.81 4.16 -21.92
C VAL A 15 7.30 4.49 -21.87
N ASP A 16 7.73 5.13 -20.79
CA ASP A 16 9.08 5.66 -20.62
C ASP A 16 10.04 4.54 -20.19
N LYS A 17 9.66 3.80 -19.15
CA LYS A 17 10.43 2.67 -18.58
C LYS A 17 9.52 1.67 -17.85
N GLY A 18 10.01 0.46 -17.61
CA GLY A 18 9.38 -0.54 -16.74
C GLY A 18 10.39 -1.06 -15.73
N LEU A 19 9.90 -1.57 -14.59
CA LEU A 19 10.76 -2.29 -13.65
C LEU A 19 10.89 -3.75 -14.11
N ASP A 20 12.12 -4.25 -14.19
CA ASP A 20 12.39 -5.64 -14.53
C ASP A 20 11.71 -6.58 -13.50
N ASP A 21 11.04 -7.62 -13.98
CA ASP A 21 10.35 -8.65 -13.19
C ASP A 21 9.20 -8.15 -12.28
N HIS A 22 8.85 -6.86 -12.34
CA HIS A 22 7.76 -6.27 -11.56
C HIS A 22 6.72 -5.63 -12.48
N PRO A 23 5.40 -5.75 -12.20
CA PRO A 23 4.36 -5.18 -13.05
C PRO A 23 4.22 -3.68 -12.81
N VAL A 24 5.29 -2.91 -13.04
CA VAL A 24 5.39 -1.47 -12.78
C VAL A 24 5.95 -0.77 -13.99
N TYR A 25 5.23 0.25 -14.42
CA TYR A 25 5.51 0.95 -15.65
C TYR A 25 5.39 2.44 -15.42
N PHE A 26 6.37 3.19 -15.92
CA PHE A 26 6.41 4.65 -15.83
C PHE A 26 6.04 5.21 -17.19
N LEU A 27 5.03 6.06 -17.19
CA LEU A 27 4.41 6.62 -18.39
C LEU A 27 4.46 8.14 -18.34
N THR A 28 4.46 8.76 -19.52
CA THR A 28 4.05 10.15 -19.69
C THR A 28 2.70 10.17 -20.39
N VAL A 29 1.66 10.70 -19.74
CA VAL A 29 0.30 10.81 -20.27
C VAL A 29 -0.07 12.29 -20.34
N ASN A 30 -0.30 12.83 -21.53
CA ASN A 30 -0.57 14.26 -21.74
C ASN A 30 0.43 15.18 -21.00
N GLY A 31 1.73 14.87 -21.12
CA GLY A 31 2.82 15.60 -20.45
C GLY A 31 2.96 15.35 -18.93
N LYS A 32 2.07 14.57 -18.31
CA LYS A 32 2.13 14.26 -16.87
C LYS A 32 2.77 12.90 -16.63
N LYS A 33 3.64 12.82 -15.63
CA LYS A 33 4.27 11.57 -15.19
C LYS A 33 3.30 10.71 -14.37
N VAL A 34 3.11 9.47 -14.81
CA VAL A 34 2.16 8.50 -14.24
C VAL A 34 2.89 7.18 -14.04
N VAL A 35 2.51 6.44 -13.00
CA VAL A 35 2.91 5.05 -12.82
C VAL A 35 1.68 4.16 -12.99
N VAL A 36 1.85 3.11 -13.77
CA VAL A 36 0.91 1.99 -13.91
C VAL A 36 1.47 0.80 -13.17
N LYS A 37 0.61 0.15 -12.38
CA LYS A 37 0.96 -1.00 -11.55
C LYS A 37 -0.08 -2.11 -11.72
N GLY A 38 0.37 -3.36 -11.83
CA GLY A 38 -0.50 -4.54 -11.72
C GLY A 38 -0.46 -5.11 -10.29
N GLU A 39 -1.64 -5.27 -9.67
CA GLU A 39 -1.81 -5.97 -8.39
C GLU A 39 -2.37 -7.35 -8.62
N ALA A 40 -1.70 -8.40 -8.16
CA ALA A 40 -2.16 -9.75 -8.45
C ALA A 40 -3.58 -9.95 -7.92
N LYS A 41 -4.48 -10.38 -8.80
CA LYS A 41 -5.77 -10.93 -8.37
C LYS A 41 -5.44 -12.19 -7.59
N GLY A 42 -6.02 -12.33 -6.40
CA GLY A 42 -5.87 -13.57 -5.64
C GLY A 42 -6.20 -14.72 -6.57
N MET A 43 -5.24 -15.61 -6.83
CA MET A 43 -5.51 -16.77 -7.69
C MET A 43 -6.75 -17.47 -7.14
N GLU A 44 -7.68 -17.89 -8.01
CA GLU A 44 -8.97 -18.51 -7.65
C GLU A 44 -8.85 -19.63 -6.60
N VAL A 45 -7.64 -20.20 -6.46
CA VAL A 45 -7.19 -21.15 -5.45
C VAL A 45 -7.55 -20.76 -3.99
N LEU A 46 -7.89 -19.50 -3.68
CA LEU A 46 -8.22 -19.06 -2.32
C LEU A 46 -9.55 -18.30 -2.16
N GLY A 47 -10.43 -18.32 -3.16
CA GLY A 47 -11.80 -17.79 -3.03
C GLY A 47 -11.94 -16.27 -2.95
N ARG A 48 -10.97 -15.50 -3.48
CA ARG A 48 -11.15 -14.06 -3.67
C ARG A 48 -11.93 -13.78 -4.95
N SER A 49 -12.94 -12.92 -4.87
CA SER A 49 -13.53 -12.32 -6.06
C SER A 49 -12.65 -11.19 -6.59
N ASP A 50 -12.73 -10.88 -7.88
CA ASP A 50 -12.09 -9.70 -8.49
C ASP A 50 -12.47 -8.40 -7.73
N ASP A 51 -13.69 -8.37 -7.18
CA ASP A 51 -14.22 -7.24 -6.41
C ASP A 51 -13.44 -7.01 -5.10
N ASP A 52 -12.91 -8.05 -4.46
CA ASP A 52 -12.20 -7.93 -3.17
C ASP A 52 -10.84 -7.23 -3.32
N THR A 53 -10.13 -7.53 -4.40
CA THR A 53 -8.83 -6.91 -4.70
C THR A 53 -9.01 -5.44 -5.05
N ALA A 54 -9.98 -5.14 -5.92
CA ALA A 54 -10.37 -3.77 -6.25
C ALA A 54 -10.82 -2.97 -5.01
N LEU A 55 -11.59 -3.59 -4.11
CA LEU A 55 -12.03 -2.98 -2.88
C LEU A 55 -10.86 -2.68 -1.94
N SER A 56 -9.93 -3.62 -1.78
CA SER A 56 -8.71 -3.47 -0.98
C SER A 56 -7.87 -2.29 -1.47
N ILE A 57 -7.54 -2.27 -2.75
CA ILE A 57 -6.77 -1.18 -3.38
C ILE A 57 -7.45 0.17 -3.16
N LYS A 58 -8.77 0.22 -3.42
CA LYS A 58 -9.55 1.46 -3.31
C LYS A 58 -9.56 2.00 -1.89
N TRP A 59 -9.71 1.14 -0.89
CA TRP A 59 -9.76 1.57 0.51
C TRP A 59 -8.37 1.80 1.10
N GLY A 60 -7.41 0.90 0.89
CA GLY A 60 -6.02 1.09 1.29
C GLY A 60 -5.45 2.41 0.76
N SER A 61 -5.63 2.68 -0.54
CA SER A 61 -5.18 3.94 -1.15
C SER A 61 -5.89 5.16 -0.58
N LYS A 62 -7.20 5.07 -0.29
CA LYS A 62 -7.94 6.19 0.33
C LYS A 62 -7.47 6.47 1.75
N LEU A 63 -7.26 5.44 2.57
CA LEU A 63 -6.80 5.60 3.94
C LEU A 63 -5.42 6.25 3.94
N MET A 64 -4.50 5.71 3.13
CA MET A 64 -3.16 6.23 3.00
C MET A 64 -3.13 7.67 2.49
N LYS A 65 -3.99 8.02 1.52
CA LYS A 65 -4.14 9.40 1.03
C LYS A 65 -4.52 10.41 2.11
N ASN A 66 -5.43 10.03 3.00
CA ASN A 66 -5.98 10.93 4.01
C ASN A 66 -5.10 11.00 5.28
N VAL A 67 -4.16 10.08 5.43
CA VAL A 67 -3.32 9.95 6.62
C VAL A 67 -1.89 10.39 6.33
N ASN A 68 -1.29 9.86 5.26
CA ASN A 68 0.10 10.10 4.91
C ASN A 68 0.25 11.22 3.87
N ASP A 69 -0.14 10.99 2.61
CA ASP A 69 0.14 11.96 1.53
C ASP A 69 -0.90 11.97 0.39
N GLN A 70 -1.22 13.15 -0.14
CA GLN A 70 -2.19 13.34 -1.22
C GLN A 70 -1.74 12.81 -2.59
N LEU A 71 -0.44 12.57 -2.78
CA LEU A 71 0.12 11.91 -3.96
C LEU A 71 -0.28 10.44 -4.04
N VAL A 72 -0.69 9.83 -2.93
CA VAL A 72 -1.34 8.51 -2.93
C VAL A 72 -2.74 8.64 -3.53
N ASN A 73 -2.80 8.70 -4.86
CA ASN A 73 -4.05 8.83 -5.60
C ASN A 73 -4.18 7.74 -6.66
N THR A 74 -4.34 6.51 -6.19
CA THR A 74 -4.52 5.33 -7.02
C THR A 74 -5.90 5.30 -7.67
N LYS A 75 -5.95 4.96 -8.96
CA LYS A 75 -7.16 4.73 -9.74
C LYS A 75 -7.07 3.37 -10.41
N ILE A 76 -8.10 2.56 -10.24
CA ILE A 76 -8.27 1.32 -11.01
C ILE A 76 -8.53 1.72 -12.46
N MET A 77 -7.81 1.10 -13.38
CA MET A 77 -7.97 1.31 -14.81
C MET A 77 -9.20 0.57 -15.32
N ASP A 78 -9.95 1.17 -16.23
CA ASP A 78 -11.03 0.47 -16.93
C ASP A 78 -10.48 -0.44 -18.05
N GLY A 79 -11.33 -1.31 -18.60
CA GLY A 79 -10.94 -2.26 -19.66
C GLY A 79 -10.25 -1.56 -20.86
N PRO A 80 -10.86 -0.52 -21.45
CA PRO A 80 -10.23 0.27 -22.51
C PRO A 80 -8.85 0.84 -22.16
N GLU A 81 -8.66 1.37 -20.95
CA GLU A 81 -7.35 1.86 -20.48
C GLU A 81 -6.31 0.73 -20.41
N ILE A 82 -6.71 -0.44 -19.91
CA ILE A 82 -5.84 -1.63 -19.81
C ILE A 82 -5.42 -2.07 -21.22
N THR A 83 -6.38 -2.19 -22.15
CA THR A 83 -6.10 -2.58 -23.54
C THR A 83 -5.11 -1.62 -24.21
N ALA A 84 -5.33 -0.31 -24.09
CA ALA A 84 -4.45 0.70 -24.67
C ALA A 84 -3.04 0.64 -24.08
N PHE A 85 -2.94 0.55 -22.75
CA PHE A 85 -1.68 0.40 -22.04
C PHE A 85 -0.90 -0.84 -22.50
N LEU A 86 -1.51 -2.02 -22.44
CA LEU A 86 -0.85 -3.27 -22.76
C LEU A 86 -0.39 -3.33 -24.22
N LYS A 87 -1.20 -2.84 -25.16
CA LYS A 87 -0.82 -2.74 -26.58
C LYS A 87 0.48 -1.94 -26.74
N THR A 88 0.56 -0.78 -26.11
CA THR A 88 1.72 0.13 -26.21
C THR A 88 2.94 -0.43 -25.47
N ALA A 89 2.75 -0.96 -24.26
CA ALA A 89 3.83 -1.55 -23.46
C ALA A 89 4.46 -2.76 -24.17
N ARG A 90 3.65 -3.63 -24.79
CA ARG A 90 4.14 -4.76 -25.58
C ARG A 90 4.99 -4.34 -26.75
N GLN A 91 4.60 -3.28 -27.47
CA GLN A 91 5.39 -2.76 -28.58
C GLN A 91 6.75 -2.23 -28.10
N LYS A 92 6.77 -1.54 -26.95
CA LYS A 92 7.99 -0.97 -26.36
C LYS A 92 8.95 -2.04 -25.84
N PHE A 93 8.43 -3.08 -25.20
CA PHE A 93 9.21 -4.14 -24.55
C PHE A 93 9.28 -5.43 -25.37
N ARG A 94 8.89 -5.40 -26.65
CA ARG A 94 8.97 -6.55 -27.54
C ARG A 94 10.45 -6.97 -27.66
N PRO A 95 10.75 -8.28 -27.65
CA PRO A 95 12.05 -8.76 -28.10
C PRO A 95 12.41 -8.17 -29.45
N LEU A 96 13.61 -7.63 -29.60
CA LEU A 96 14.11 -7.21 -30.91
C LEU A 96 14.13 -8.44 -31.83
N PRO A 97 13.66 -8.32 -33.09
CA PRO A 97 13.81 -9.40 -34.05
C PRO A 97 15.30 -9.72 -34.25
N PRO A 98 15.67 -10.99 -34.51
CA PRO A 98 17.05 -11.33 -34.83
C PRO A 98 17.52 -10.53 -36.06
N LEU A 99 18.78 -10.12 -36.06
CA LEU A 99 19.40 -9.48 -37.23
C LEU A 99 19.34 -10.44 -38.43
N PRO A 100 19.10 -9.95 -39.68
CA PRO A 100 19.12 -10.79 -40.86
C PRO A 100 20.45 -11.54 -40.99
N GLY A 101 20.42 -12.88 -41.02
CA GLY A 101 21.60 -13.73 -41.12
C GLY A 101 22.38 -13.97 -39.82
N GLY A 102 21.94 -13.42 -38.68
CA GLY A 102 22.52 -13.72 -37.37
C GLY A 102 21.96 -15.00 -36.76
N PRO A 103 22.69 -15.63 -35.81
CA PRO A 103 22.10 -16.68 -34.97
C PRO A 103 20.86 -16.12 -34.27
N PRO A 104 19.82 -16.95 -33.99
CA PRO A 104 18.65 -16.51 -33.25
C PRO A 104 19.13 -15.84 -31.96
N ALA A 105 18.79 -14.56 -31.78
CA ALA A 105 19.10 -13.87 -30.54
C ALA A 105 18.53 -14.71 -29.39
N PRO A 106 19.30 -14.97 -28.32
CA PRO A 106 18.73 -15.60 -27.14
C PRO A 106 17.48 -14.78 -26.78
N PRO A 107 16.34 -15.42 -26.47
CA PRO A 107 15.15 -14.68 -26.07
C PRO A 107 15.61 -13.73 -24.97
N PRO A 108 15.30 -12.42 -25.06
CA PRO A 108 15.68 -11.51 -24.00
C PRO A 108 15.19 -12.17 -22.70
N PRO A 109 16.01 -12.19 -21.64
CA PRO A 109 15.53 -12.65 -20.34
C PRO A 109 14.15 -12.02 -20.16
N ASN A 110 13.15 -12.83 -19.84
CA ASN A 110 11.72 -12.54 -19.96
C ASN A 110 11.27 -11.50 -18.91
N ARG A 111 11.99 -10.37 -18.83
CA ARG A 111 12.00 -9.32 -17.81
C ARG A 111 10.69 -8.55 -17.77
N TYR A 112 9.89 -8.65 -18.84
CA TYR A 112 8.55 -8.07 -18.97
C TYR A 112 7.50 -9.13 -19.32
N SER A 113 7.67 -10.37 -18.83
CA SER A 113 6.70 -11.47 -18.99
C SER A 113 5.28 -11.13 -18.50
N ASN A 114 5.18 -10.09 -17.68
CA ASN A 114 3.97 -9.58 -17.02
C ASN A 114 3.08 -8.65 -17.87
N VAL A 115 3.47 -8.28 -19.10
CA VAL A 115 2.60 -7.54 -20.04
C VAL A 115 1.94 -8.43 -21.10
N THR A 116 2.07 -9.75 -21.02
CA THR A 116 1.40 -10.70 -21.94
C THR A 116 -0.10 -10.83 -21.64
N ASP A 117 -0.93 -11.21 -22.64
CA ASP A 117 -2.39 -11.37 -22.46
C ASP A 117 -2.75 -12.40 -21.38
N ALA A 118 -2.00 -13.50 -21.32
CA ALA A 118 -2.18 -14.57 -20.33
C ALA A 118 -1.91 -14.10 -18.88
N VAL A 119 -1.18 -13.00 -18.72
CA VAL A 119 -0.72 -12.47 -17.45
C VAL A 119 -1.50 -11.21 -17.08
N ALA A 120 -1.96 -10.42 -18.07
CA ALA A 120 -2.83 -9.26 -17.88
C ALA A 120 -4.13 -9.55 -17.13
N GLY A 121 -4.77 -10.69 -17.45
CA GLY A 121 -6.00 -11.14 -16.76
C GLY A 121 -5.80 -11.48 -15.28
N ARG A 122 -4.55 -11.63 -14.83
CA ARG A 122 -4.17 -11.98 -13.45
C ARG A 122 -3.95 -10.77 -12.56
N TYR A 123 -4.11 -9.54 -13.07
CA TYR A 123 -3.92 -8.33 -12.28
C TYR A 123 -5.14 -7.42 -12.27
N THR A 124 -5.35 -6.75 -11.14
CA THR A 124 -6.07 -5.48 -11.09
C THR A 124 -5.08 -4.37 -11.42
N TRP A 125 -5.23 -3.76 -12.60
CA TRP A 125 -4.35 -2.69 -13.06
C TRP A 125 -4.79 -1.36 -12.47
N VAL A 126 -3.81 -0.63 -11.97
CA VAL A 126 -4.00 0.69 -11.37
C VAL A 126 -3.03 1.69 -11.95
N LYS A 127 -3.41 2.96 -11.89
CA LYS A 127 -2.58 4.10 -12.25
C LYS A 127 -2.57 5.14 -11.14
N MET A 128 -1.47 5.87 -11.03
CA MET A 128 -1.28 6.91 -10.02
C MET A 128 -0.27 7.97 -10.48
N PRO A 129 -0.21 9.17 -9.87
CA PRO A 129 0.86 10.12 -10.15
C PRO A 129 2.22 9.46 -9.91
N GLN A 130 3.21 9.74 -10.75
CA GLN A 130 4.55 9.20 -10.51
C GLN A 130 5.10 9.79 -9.21
N VAL A 131 5.51 8.91 -8.30
CA VAL A 131 6.29 9.27 -7.11
C VAL A 131 7.73 8.85 -7.37
N SER A 132 8.70 9.74 -7.14
CA SER A 132 10.13 9.45 -7.36
C SER A 132 10.60 8.20 -6.62
N GLY A 133 10.07 7.93 -5.43
CA GLY A 133 10.45 6.79 -4.58
C GLY A 133 10.04 5.42 -5.09
N LEU A 134 9.22 5.31 -6.13
CA LEU A 134 8.86 4.01 -6.72
C LEU A 134 10.05 3.30 -7.37
N SER A 135 11.12 4.02 -7.72
CA SER A 135 12.37 3.38 -8.17
C SER A 135 13.15 2.73 -7.03
N ASP A 136 12.90 3.11 -5.78
CA ASP A 136 13.52 2.48 -4.61
C ASP A 136 12.95 1.07 -4.37
N ALA A 137 11.81 0.73 -4.98
CA ALA A 137 11.20 -0.61 -4.94
C ALA A 137 12.02 -1.70 -5.66
N GLU A 138 13.00 -1.31 -6.50
CA GLU A 138 13.98 -2.23 -7.09
C GLU A 138 14.95 -2.81 -6.05
N PHE A 139 14.83 -2.45 -4.78
CA PHE A 139 15.61 -2.99 -3.68
C PHE A 139 15.17 -4.44 -3.37
N THR A 140 15.45 -5.36 -4.28
CA THR A 140 15.17 -6.78 -4.10
C THR A 140 16.45 -7.61 -4.02
N LYS A 141 16.50 -8.38 -2.94
CA LYS A 141 17.52 -9.37 -2.59
C LYS A 141 17.54 -10.45 -3.69
N LYS A 142 18.67 -10.60 -4.40
CA LYS A 142 18.96 -11.86 -5.11
C LYS A 142 19.68 -12.79 -4.13
N VAL A 143 19.30 -14.06 -4.15
CA VAL A 143 19.99 -15.13 -3.40
C VAL A 143 21.51 -15.01 -3.68
N GLY A 144 22.32 -14.88 -2.62
CA GLY A 144 23.78 -14.66 -2.73
C GLY A 144 24.28 -13.29 -2.26
N GLY A 145 23.40 -12.41 -1.76
CA GLY A 145 23.78 -11.09 -1.26
C GLY A 145 23.87 -10.04 -2.38
N PHE A 146 24.26 -8.82 -2.01
CA PHE A 146 24.26 -7.69 -2.92
C PHE A 146 25.54 -7.56 -3.76
N ALA A 147 25.39 -7.45 -5.08
CA ALA A 147 26.45 -6.99 -5.98
C ALA A 147 26.88 -5.54 -5.62
N LYS A 148 28.14 -5.15 -5.93
CA LYS A 148 28.70 -3.81 -5.65
C LYS A 148 27.75 -2.63 -5.97
N PRO A 149 27.06 -2.57 -7.13
CA PRO A 149 26.11 -1.49 -7.45
C PRO A 149 24.96 -1.40 -6.45
N VAL A 150 24.55 -2.51 -5.85
CA VAL A 150 23.45 -2.54 -4.89
C VAL A 150 23.90 -2.13 -3.49
N ARG A 151 25.17 -2.34 -3.12
CA ARG A 151 25.74 -1.76 -1.88
C ARG A 151 25.74 -0.23 -1.91
N GLY A 152 25.87 0.38 -3.09
CA GLY A 152 25.68 1.83 -3.26
C GLY A 152 24.27 2.27 -2.86
N LYS A 153 23.24 1.56 -3.37
CA LYS A 153 21.84 1.77 -2.99
C LYS A 153 21.59 1.58 -1.49
N VAL A 154 22.23 0.58 -0.85
CA VAL A 154 22.13 0.39 0.62
C VAL A 154 22.66 1.61 1.37
N LYS A 155 23.81 2.18 0.95
CA LYS A 155 24.36 3.39 1.57
C LYS A 155 23.47 4.62 1.38
N GLU A 156 22.82 4.75 0.22
CA GLU A 156 21.82 5.81 0.01
C GLU A 156 20.64 5.66 0.97
N GLN A 157 20.18 4.43 1.22
CA GLN A 157 19.13 4.17 2.21
C GLN A 157 19.58 4.53 3.63
N ILE A 158 20.83 4.21 4.00
CA ILE A 158 21.40 4.63 5.30
C ILE A 158 21.29 6.14 5.49
N VAL A 159 21.65 6.90 4.46
CA VAL A 159 21.57 8.38 4.49
C VAL A 159 20.11 8.84 4.60
N LYS A 160 19.18 8.24 3.84
CA LYS A 160 17.75 8.61 3.88
C LYS A 160 17.13 8.37 5.27
N PHE A 161 17.44 7.25 5.92
CA PHE A 161 16.91 6.93 7.25
C PHE A 161 17.58 7.71 8.40
N ALA A 162 18.73 8.35 8.15
CA ALA A 162 19.37 9.24 9.11
C ALA A 162 18.62 10.58 9.26
N ASP A 163 17.70 10.91 8.35
CA ASP A 163 16.82 12.06 8.49
C ASP A 163 15.71 11.76 9.52
N GLU A 164 15.80 12.37 10.70
CA GLU A 164 14.82 12.21 11.77
C GLU A 164 13.39 12.60 11.32
N SER A 165 13.26 13.58 10.42
CA SER A 165 11.97 14.09 9.96
C SER A 165 11.15 13.07 9.16
N LEU A 166 11.84 12.02 8.67
CA LEU A 166 11.26 10.89 7.97
C LEU A 166 10.38 10.02 8.87
N TRP A 167 10.83 9.77 10.09
CA TRP A 167 10.26 8.76 10.99
C TRP A 167 8.81 9.05 11.40
N PRO A 168 8.42 10.30 11.69
CA PRO A 168 7.01 10.63 11.88
C PRO A 168 6.13 10.35 10.65
N GLN A 169 6.64 10.52 9.42
CA GLN A 169 5.89 10.24 8.19
C GLN A 169 5.77 8.73 7.96
N LEU A 170 6.85 7.98 8.17
CA LEU A 170 6.82 6.52 8.17
C LEU A 170 5.83 6.00 9.19
N GLY A 171 5.79 6.56 10.40
CA GLY A 171 4.85 6.14 11.45
C GLY A 171 3.39 6.28 11.03
N LYS A 172 3.03 7.32 10.27
CA LYS A 172 1.68 7.46 9.70
C LYS A 172 1.38 6.37 8.67
N VAL A 173 2.36 5.99 7.84
CA VAL A 173 2.22 4.86 6.90
C VAL A 173 1.98 3.58 7.67
N LEU A 174 2.79 3.32 8.71
CA LEU A 174 2.64 2.13 9.56
C LEU A 174 1.30 2.09 10.29
N ALA A 175 0.74 3.23 10.69
CA ALA A 175 -0.60 3.26 11.28
C ALA A 175 -1.66 2.72 10.31
N VAL A 176 -1.55 3.04 9.02
CA VAL A 176 -2.44 2.54 7.96
C VAL A 176 -2.17 1.06 7.69
N ASP A 177 -0.90 0.64 7.68
CA ASP A 177 -0.54 -0.77 7.49
C ASP A 177 -1.07 -1.64 8.65
N ILE A 178 -0.82 -1.24 9.90
CA ILE A 178 -1.38 -1.90 11.09
C ILE A 178 -2.90 -1.95 11.00
N PHE A 179 -3.56 -0.82 10.71
CA PHE A 179 -5.01 -0.79 10.60
C PHE A 179 -5.52 -1.75 9.53
N ASN A 180 -4.91 -1.75 8.35
CA ASN A 180 -5.31 -2.64 7.28
C ASN A 180 -4.93 -4.10 7.57
N GLY A 181 -3.95 -4.37 8.43
CA GLY A 181 -3.33 -5.68 8.60
C GLY A 181 -2.34 -6.01 7.48
N ASN A 182 -1.68 -4.99 6.94
CA ASN A 182 -0.69 -5.11 5.89
C ASN A 182 0.71 -5.35 6.49
N ASN A 183 1.35 -6.45 6.10
CA ASN A 183 2.69 -6.84 6.57
C ASN A 183 3.78 -6.56 5.54
N ASP A 184 3.45 -5.89 4.43
CA ASP A 184 4.35 -5.75 3.29
C ASP A 184 5.60 -4.92 3.61
N ARG A 185 5.47 -3.87 4.44
CA ARG A 185 6.64 -3.09 4.91
C ARG A 185 7.21 -3.71 6.16
N PHE A 186 6.45 -3.68 7.24
CA PHE A 186 6.84 -4.23 8.52
C PHE A 186 5.81 -5.27 8.94
N ASP A 187 6.26 -6.35 9.53
CA ASP A 187 5.37 -7.30 10.18
C ASP A 187 4.69 -6.61 11.36
N THR A 188 3.35 -6.50 11.32
CA THR A 188 2.57 -5.79 12.33
C THR A 188 2.65 -6.41 13.72
N SER A 189 3.08 -7.67 13.83
CA SER A 189 3.17 -8.39 15.10
C SER A 189 4.45 -8.09 15.88
N ASN A 190 5.55 -7.84 15.19
CA ASN A 190 6.88 -7.78 15.81
C ASN A 190 7.75 -6.61 15.32
N GLY A 191 7.30 -5.84 14.32
CA GLY A 191 8.05 -4.70 13.79
C GLY A 191 9.25 -5.07 12.94
N LYS A 192 9.35 -6.33 12.47
CA LYS A 192 10.44 -6.73 11.57
C LYS A 192 10.24 -6.11 10.18
N TRP A 193 11.30 -5.55 9.60
CA TRP A 193 11.30 -5.04 8.24
C TRP A 193 11.26 -6.19 7.23
N MET A 194 10.18 -6.29 6.47
CA MET A 194 9.89 -7.42 5.58
C MET A 194 10.34 -7.13 4.14
N ASN A 195 9.96 -5.96 3.61
CA ASN A 195 10.33 -5.55 2.25
C ASN A 195 10.88 -4.12 2.26
N PRO A 196 12.22 -3.95 2.28
CA PRO A 196 12.83 -2.63 2.24
C PRO A 196 12.44 -1.78 1.02
N GLY A 197 12.19 -2.42 -0.13
CA GLY A 197 11.72 -1.73 -1.33
C GLY A 197 10.32 -1.09 -1.19
N ASN A 198 9.56 -1.45 -0.16
CA ASN A 198 8.20 -0.93 0.04
C ASN A 198 8.17 0.35 0.88
N VAL A 199 9.31 0.81 1.41
CA VAL A 199 9.45 2.15 1.99
C VAL A 199 9.90 3.11 0.89
N MET A 200 8.96 3.93 0.40
CA MET A 200 9.21 4.79 -0.76
C MET A 200 9.50 6.22 -0.37
N PHE A 201 10.56 6.77 -0.94
CA PHE A 201 11.01 8.12 -0.64
C PHE A 201 10.67 9.09 -1.78
N ALA A 202 9.79 10.04 -1.51
CA ALA A 202 9.53 11.15 -2.40
C ALA A 202 10.51 12.32 -2.18
N GLU A 203 10.57 13.25 -3.14
CA GLU A 203 11.26 14.53 -3.00
C GLU A 203 12.72 14.39 -2.53
N GLN A 204 13.51 13.63 -3.29
CA GLN A 204 14.94 13.38 -3.04
C GLN A 204 15.28 12.69 -1.72
N GLY A 205 14.33 12.09 -1.00
CA GLY A 205 14.62 11.34 0.23
C GLY A 205 13.94 11.87 1.48
N THR A 206 13.35 13.06 1.42
CA THR A 206 12.88 13.80 2.61
C THR A 206 11.48 13.44 3.07
N ARG A 207 10.73 12.66 2.27
CA ARG A 207 9.35 12.27 2.59
C ARG A 207 9.10 10.80 2.30
N VAL A 208 8.43 10.10 3.21
CA VAL A 208 7.92 8.74 2.95
C VAL A 208 6.50 8.79 2.41
N ILE A 209 6.28 8.07 1.32
CA ILE A 209 4.94 7.85 0.77
C ILE A 209 4.57 6.38 0.95
N GLY A 210 3.45 6.15 1.62
CA GLY A 210 2.86 4.83 1.70
C GLY A 210 2.24 4.44 0.37
N LEU A 211 2.89 3.54 -0.37
CA LEU A 211 2.30 2.89 -1.55
C LEU A 211 2.41 1.40 -1.36
N ASP A 212 1.27 0.75 -1.20
CA ASP A 212 1.25 -0.71 -1.13
C ASP A 212 1.89 -1.23 -2.41
N THR A 213 3.01 -1.94 -2.30
CA THR A 213 3.84 -2.33 -3.44
C THR A 213 4.18 -3.79 -3.37
N PHE A 214 3.40 -4.57 -4.10
CA PHE A 214 3.71 -5.94 -4.51
C PHE A 214 3.83 -6.92 -3.34
N ASP A 215 2.77 -7.70 -3.19
CA ASP A 215 2.92 -9.12 -2.88
C ASP A 215 2.07 -9.93 -3.88
N PRO A 216 2.66 -10.43 -4.97
CA PRO A 216 1.94 -11.25 -5.94
C PRO A 216 1.48 -12.59 -5.36
N TYR A 217 1.91 -12.94 -4.15
CA TYR A 217 1.61 -14.18 -3.46
C TYR A 217 0.76 -13.98 -2.20
N SER A 218 0.34 -12.75 -1.88
CA SER A 218 -0.46 -12.50 -0.67
C SER A 218 -1.80 -13.24 -0.77
N PRO A 219 -2.07 -14.22 0.12
CA PRO A 219 -3.24 -15.08 -0.01
C PRO A 219 -4.56 -14.39 0.41
N LYS A 220 -4.53 -13.32 1.21
CA LYS A 220 -5.75 -12.72 1.82
C LYS A 220 -5.90 -11.21 1.60
N SER A 221 -7.11 -10.76 1.23
CA SER A 221 -7.45 -9.34 1.28
C SER A 221 -7.55 -8.96 2.74
N ASN A 222 -6.68 -8.05 3.19
CA ASN A 222 -6.60 -7.74 4.61
C ASN A 222 -7.91 -7.10 5.13
N LEU A 223 -8.76 -6.56 4.25
CA LEU A 223 -10.07 -5.98 4.60
C LEU A 223 -11.21 -6.99 4.75
N VAL A 224 -11.00 -8.27 4.42
CA VAL A 224 -12.03 -9.34 4.48
C VAL A 224 -11.72 -10.38 5.58
N GLY A 225 -10.49 -10.43 6.09
CA GLY A 225 -10.09 -11.33 7.17
C GLY A 225 -10.48 -10.83 8.58
N HIS A 226 -11.05 -11.72 9.40
CA HIS A 226 -11.42 -11.49 10.81
C HIS A 226 -10.31 -11.79 11.84
N GLY A 227 -9.03 -11.79 11.43
CA GLY A 227 -7.93 -12.20 12.32
C GLY A 227 -6.86 -11.14 12.38
N ARG A 228 -6.29 -10.92 13.59
CA ARG A 228 -5.26 -9.93 13.96
C ARG A 228 -5.75 -8.60 14.53
N PHE A 229 -6.70 -8.69 15.47
CA PHE A 229 -7.14 -7.51 16.21
C PHE A 229 -6.12 -7.06 17.28
N ASP A 230 -5.32 -7.97 17.83
CA ASP A 230 -4.39 -7.63 18.91
C ASP A 230 -3.26 -6.70 18.49
N GLU A 231 -2.84 -6.75 17.22
CA GLU A 231 -1.88 -5.84 16.61
C GLU A 231 -2.46 -4.44 16.45
N LEU A 232 -3.78 -4.30 16.27
CA LEU A 232 -4.45 -3.00 16.20
C LEU A 232 -4.33 -2.22 17.52
N LYS A 233 -4.12 -2.91 18.65
CA LYS A 233 -3.87 -2.26 19.93
C LYS A 233 -2.61 -1.38 19.89
N THR A 234 -1.67 -1.60 18.97
CA THR A 234 -0.54 -0.67 18.71
C THR A 234 -1.03 0.75 18.37
N LEU A 235 -2.22 0.88 17.77
CA LEU A 235 -2.81 2.18 17.44
C LEU A 235 -3.37 2.90 18.67
N THR A 236 -3.75 2.20 19.74
CA THR A 236 -4.43 2.79 20.91
C THR A 236 -3.61 2.71 22.21
N GLU A 237 -2.79 1.67 22.39
CA GLU A 237 -2.00 1.40 23.60
C GLU A 237 -0.56 1.96 23.49
N PRO A 238 -0.17 2.95 24.33
CA PRO A 238 1.15 3.60 24.23
C PRO A 238 2.34 2.65 24.39
N LEU A 239 2.26 1.68 25.30
CA LEU A 239 3.37 0.75 25.56
C LEU A 239 3.61 -0.21 24.38
N LYS A 240 2.55 -0.75 23.78
CA LYS A 240 2.67 -1.57 22.56
C LYS A 240 3.23 -0.76 21.41
N ARG A 241 2.74 0.48 21.23
CA ARG A 241 3.24 1.41 20.21
C ARG A 241 4.73 1.69 20.36
N LYS A 242 5.19 1.98 21.58
CA LYS A 242 6.60 2.22 21.88
C LYS A 242 7.45 1.01 21.52
N ARG A 243 7.08 -0.19 22.00
CA ARG A 243 7.82 -1.44 21.69
C ARG A 243 7.86 -1.75 20.21
N TYR A 244 6.73 -1.58 19.51
CA TYR A 244 6.66 -1.78 18.06
C TYR A 244 7.57 -0.81 17.31
N ALA A 245 7.57 0.48 17.69
CA ALA A 245 8.42 1.48 17.07
C ALA A 245 9.92 1.23 17.31
N GLU A 246 10.30 0.83 18.53
CA GLU A 246 11.67 0.42 18.87
C GLU A 246 12.11 -0.79 18.02
N ALA A 247 11.25 -1.80 17.89
CA ALA A 247 11.53 -2.98 17.08
C ALA A 247 11.67 -2.63 15.59
N CYS A 248 10.81 -1.74 15.05
CA CYS A 248 10.93 -1.27 13.68
C CYS A 248 12.25 -0.53 13.43
N ALA A 249 12.57 0.44 14.28
CA ALA A 249 13.78 1.25 14.12
C ALA A 249 15.05 0.39 14.20
N LYS A 250 15.09 -0.54 15.15
CA LYS A 250 16.18 -1.51 15.26
C LYS A 250 16.26 -2.43 14.05
N SER A 251 15.13 -2.96 13.58
CA SER A 251 15.10 -3.84 12.40
C SER A 251 15.58 -3.15 11.12
N VAL A 252 15.38 -1.82 11.00
CA VAL A 252 15.97 -1.02 9.92
C VAL A 252 17.50 -1.06 9.97
N GLY A 253 18.08 -0.81 11.14
CA GLY A 253 19.53 -0.85 11.37
C GLY A 253 20.11 -2.22 11.06
N GLU A 254 19.56 -3.27 11.67
CA GLU A 254 20.01 -4.66 11.49
C GLU A 254 19.98 -5.11 10.02
N THR A 255 18.91 -4.75 9.30
CA THR A 255 18.77 -5.12 7.88
C THR A 255 19.79 -4.40 7.02
N LEU A 256 19.96 -3.08 7.21
CA LEU A 256 20.96 -2.31 6.47
C LEU A 256 22.39 -2.74 6.83
N ALA A 257 22.66 -3.14 8.07
CA ALA A 257 23.95 -3.69 8.47
C ALA A 257 24.22 -5.07 7.87
N PHE A 258 23.22 -5.95 7.82
CA PHE A 258 23.37 -7.22 7.12
C PHE A 258 23.70 -7.00 5.63
N ASP A 259 23.06 -6.00 5.01
CA ASP A 259 23.13 -5.76 3.57
C ASP A 259 24.36 -4.93 3.14
N ALA A 260 24.82 -4.00 3.98
CA ALA A 260 25.92 -3.09 3.65
C ALA A 260 27.30 -3.75 3.80
N PHE A 261 27.44 -4.71 4.72
CA PHE A 261 28.73 -5.26 5.11
C PHE A 261 29.01 -6.59 4.39
N GLY A 262 30.15 -6.65 3.68
CA GLY A 262 30.62 -7.92 3.11
C GLY A 262 31.11 -8.92 4.17
N PRO A 263 31.38 -10.18 3.77
CA PRO A 263 32.05 -11.14 4.63
C PRO A 263 33.37 -10.57 5.18
N GLY A 264 33.57 -10.66 6.50
CA GLY A 264 34.77 -10.14 7.19
C GLY A 264 34.86 -8.61 7.34
N GLN A 265 33.94 -7.85 6.75
CA GLN A 265 33.96 -6.38 6.82
C GLN A 265 33.35 -5.89 8.15
N GLN A 266 34.11 -5.06 8.89
CA GLN A 266 33.72 -4.52 10.20
C GLN A 266 33.32 -3.04 10.17
N SER A 267 33.70 -2.29 9.13
CA SER A 267 33.30 -0.91 8.93
C SER A 267 32.97 -0.61 7.46
N ILE A 268 32.10 0.38 7.25
CA ILE A 268 31.78 0.97 5.95
C ILE A 268 31.97 2.48 6.02
N THR A 269 32.36 3.10 4.90
CA THR A 269 32.33 4.56 4.76
C THR A 269 31.06 4.99 4.06
N VAL A 270 30.27 5.86 4.67
CA VAL A 270 29.04 6.43 4.12
C VAL A 270 29.22 7.94 3.95
N ARG A 271 28.76 8.47 2.83
CA ARG A 271 28.84 9.89 2.49
C ARG A 271 27.52 10.56 2.88
N PHE A 272 27.56 11.45 3.85
CA PHE A 272 26.41 12.24 4.30
C PHE A 272 26.43 13.64 3.68
N PRO A 273 25.31 14.13 3.14
CA PRO A 273 25.19 15.52 2.70
C PRO A 273 25.19 16.46 3.92
N ASN A 274 25.85 17.60 3.80
CA ASN A 274 25.89 18.66 4.81
C ASN A 274 25.81 20.03 4.11
N GLY A 275 24.60 20.45 3.73
CA GLY A 275 24.40 21.59 2.84
C GLY A 275 25.02 21.34 1.47
N ASP A 276 25.90 22.23 1.02
CA ASP A 276 26.65 22.09 -0.24
C ASP A 276 27.89 21.19 -0.12
N GLU A 277 28.24 20.78 1.10
CA GLU A 277 29.39 19.93 1.39
C GLU A 277 28.98 18.48 1.72
N PHE A 278 29.99 17.63 1.90
CA PHE A 278 29.81 16.23 2.26
C PHE A 278 30.76 15.83 3.38
N SER A 279 30.24 15.06 4.33
CA SER A 279 31.04 14.39 5.34
C SER A 279 31.10 12.89 5.07
N PHE A 280 32.22 12.25 5.42
CA PHE A 280 32.41 10.81 5.27
C PHE A 280 32.48 10.17 6.65
N TRP A 281 31.48 9.35 6.96
CA TRP A 281 31.37 8.71 8.27
C TRP A 281 31.80 7.25 8.13
N GLN A 282 32.71 6.83 9.00
CA GLN A 282 33.06 5.42 9.13
C GLN A 282 32.13 4.80 10.17
N ILE A 283 31.23 3.92 9.73
CA ILE A 283 30.22 3.29 10.57
C ILE A 283 30.63 1.83 10.80
N LYS A 284 30.73 1.40 12.05
CA LYS A 284 30.97 -0.01 12.40
C LYS A 284 29.67 -0.80 12.33
N ARG A 285 29.77 -2.13 12.15
CA ARG A 285 28.59 -3.01 12.02
C ARG A 285 27.60 -2.85 13.18
N GLY A 286 28.07 -2.99 14.42
CA GLY A 286 27.21 -2.85 15.60
C GLY A 286 26.69 -1.43 15.85
N GLU A 287 27.37 -0.41 15.32
CA GLU A 287 26.86 0.97 15.39
C GLU A 287 25.66 1.16 14.44
N LEU A 288 25.65 0.48 13.29
CA LEU A 288 24.55 0.58 12.33
C LEU A 288 23.29 -0.16 12.82
N ASP A 289 23.44 -1.27 13.54
CA ASP A 289 22.32 -2.05 14.08
C ASP A 289 21.41 -1.20 14.97
N ASP A 290 21.99 -0.33 15.81
CA ASP A 290 21.26 0.53 16.75
C ASP A 290 21.14 2.00 16.30
N MET A 291 21.70 2.35 15.12
CA MET A 291 21.81 3.73 14.63
C MET A 291 20.48 4.49 14.64
N TYR A 292 19.37 3.80 14.34
CA TYR A 292 18.05 4.41 14.19
C TYR A 292 17.15 4.26 15.42
N THR A 293 17.54 3.45 16.41
CA THR A 293 16.78 3.26 17.65
C THR A 293 16.44 4.59 18.35
N PRO A 294 17.32 5.61 18.36
CA PRO A 294 16.97 6.94 18.88
C PRO A 294 15.78 7.62 18.20
N PHE A 295 15.41 7.23 16.97
CA PHE A 295 14.26 7.77 16.23
C PHE A 295 12.93 7.04 16.51
N ALA A 296 12.96 5.96 17.30
CA ALA A 296 11.75 5.22 17.69
C ALA A 296 10.66 6.11 18.35
N PRO A 297 10.98 7.11 19.20
CA PRO A 297 9.98 8.05 19.72
C PRO A 297 9.27 8.85 18.61
N ALA A 298 10.02 9.33 17.62
CA ALA A 298 9.48 10.07 16.48
C ALA A 298 8.57 9.18 15.61
N LEU A 299 8.96 7.92 15.41
CA LEU A 299 8.14 6.92 14.74
C LEU A 299 6.84 6.64 15.50
N ALA A 300 6.90 6.44 16.83
CA ALA A 300 5.73 6.22 17.68
C ALA A 300 4.78 7.43 17.69
N ALA A 301 5.32 8.65 17.70
CA ALA A 301 4.54 9.87 17.54
C ALA A 301 3.84 9.92 16.17
N GLY A 302 4.54 9.51 15.11
CA GLY A 302 3.97 9.33 13.76
C GLY A 302 2.81 8.34 13.73
N ILE A 303 2.95 7.16 14.36
CA ILE A 303 1.88 6.16 14.46
C ILE A 303 0.66 6.73 15.18
N THR A 304 0.88 7.46 16.28
CA THR A 304 -0.20 8.11 17.04
C THR A 304 -0.97 9.09 16.17
N LYS A 305 -0.25 9.99 15.50
CA LYS A 305 -0.84 10.99 14.59
C LYS A 305 -1.60 10.32 13.43
N GLY A 306 -1.05 9.24 12.87
CA GLY A 306 -1.70 8.47 11.82
C GLY A 306 -2.99 7.81 12.29
N ALA A 307 -3.00 7.24 13.49
CA ALA A 307 -4.19 6.64 14.11
C ALA A 307 -5.29 7.69 14.36
N ASP A 308 -4.94 8.89 14.83
CA ASP A 308 -5.90 9.97 15.02
C ASP A 308 -6.52 10.43 13.69
N GLN A 309 -5.69 10.59 12.64
CA GLN A 309 -6.16 10.93 11.30
C GLN A 309 -7.07 9.85 10.71
N LEU A 310 -6.72 8.57 10.87
CA LEU A 310 -7.56 7.43 10.48
C LEU A 310 -8.91 7.49 11.17
N LYS A 311 -8.91 7.64 12.51
CA LYS A 311 -10.11 7.71 13.32
C LYS A 311 -11.02 8.86 12.87
N THR A 312 -10.50 10.07 12.74
CA THR A 312 -11.27 11.24 12.29
C THR A 312 -11.86 11.02 10.90
N TYR A 313 -11.07 10.53 9.94
CA TYR A 313 -11.55 10.26 8.59
C TYR A 313 -12.67 9.21 8.58
N LEU A 314 -12.46 8.09 9.26
CA LEU A 314 -13.41 6.97 9.30
C LEU A 314 -14.71 7.33 10.03
N GLN A 315 -14.63 8.01 11.17
CA GLN A 315 -15.81 8.53 11.87
C GLN A 315 -16.59 9.53 11.00
N GLY A 316 -15.88 10.40 10.27
CA GLY A 316 -16.48 11.28 9.27
C GLY A 316 -17.24 10.51 8.19
N LYS A 317 -16.69 9.38 7.71
CA LYS A 317 -17.35 8.52 6.71
C LYS A 317 -18.60 7.84 7.26
N VAL A 318 -18.56 7.33 8.49
CA VAL A 318 -19.72 6.74 9.16
C VAL A 318 -20.83 7.79 9.37
N THR A 319 -20.49 9.01 9.82
CA THR A 319 -21.45 10.10 9.99
C THR A 319 -22.08 10.53 8.67
N GLN A 320 -21.28 10.73 7.62
CA GLN A 320 -21.77 11.06 6.28
C GLN A 320 -22.77 10.02 5.77
N TYR A 321 -22.48 8.74 6.03
CA TYR A 321 -23.39 7.66 5.67
C TYR A 321 -24.71 7.71 6.45
N ARG A 322 -24.65 7.81 7.78
CA ARG A 322 -25.84 7.88 8.64
C ARG A 322 -26.77 9.02 8.23
N LEU A 323 -26.21 10.18 7.87
CA LEU A 323 -26.97 11.33 7.38
C LEU A 323 -27.67 11.04 6.04
N ARG A 324 -27.00 10.37 5.10
CA ARG A 324 -27.60 9.98 3.81
C ARG A 324 -28.76 8.99 3.99
N CYS A 325 -28.63 8.03 4.90
CA CYS A 325 -29.71 7.09 5.20
C CYS A 325 -30.93 7.79 5.84
N ARG A 326 -30.71 8.80 6.67
CA ARG A 326 -31.80 9.61 7.26
C ARG A 326 -32.47 10.52 6.21
N ALA A 327 -31.71 11.01 5.25
CA ALA A 327 -32.21 11.92 4.20
C ALA A 327 -33.02 11.20 3.10
N GLN A 328 -32.90 9.88 2.97
CA GLN A 328 -33.77 9.11 2.08
C GLN A 328 -35.15 9.01 2.74
N PRO A 329 -36.22 9.58 2.15
CA PRO A 329 -37.56 9.41 2.68
C PRO A 329 -37.86 7.92 2.77
N PRO A 330 -38.56 7.44 3.83
CA PRO A 330 -38.98 6.07 3.89
C PRO A 330 -39.72 5.77 2.60
N GLN A 331 -39.20 4.81 1.81
CA GLN A 331 -39.92 4.32 0.66
C GLN A 331 -41.24 3.80 1.21
N LYS A 332 -42.32 4.59 1.05
CA LYS A 332 -43.66 4.13 1.39
C LYS A 332 -43.83 2.82 0.64
N PRO A 333 -44.19 1.71 1.31
CA PRO A 333 -44.48 0.48 0.60
C PRO A 333 -45.50 0.84 -0.47
N VAL A 334 -45.10 0.68 -1.74
CA VAL A 334 -46.00 0.90 -2.86
C VAL A 334 -47.14 -0.09 -2.62
N PRO A 335 -48.39 0.38 -2.41
CA PRO A 335 -49.51 -0.53 -2.27
C PRO A 335 -49.55 -1.36 -3.54
N GLN A 336 -49.34 -2.67 -3.44
CA GLN A 336 -49.60 -3.54 -4.58
C GLN A 336 -51.10 -3.40 -4.88
N PRO A 337 -51.49 -2.94 -6.08
CA PRO A 337 -52.90 -2.88 -6.43
C PRO A 337 -53.43 -4.32 -6.44
N GLY A 338 -54.27 -4.66 -5.45
CA GLY A 338 -54.93 -5.98 -5.36
C GLY A 338 -55.01 -6.62 -3.96
N GLN A 339 -54.32 -6.12 -2.93
CA GLN A 339 -54.44 -6.72 -1.59
C GLN A 339 -55.60 -6.11 -0.78
N MET A 340 -56.79 -6.68 -0.96
CA MET A 340 -57.92 -6.50 -0.04
C MET A 340 -57.53 -6.94 1.37
N GLN A 341 -57.66 -6.02 2.32
CA GLN A 341 -57.44 -6.28 3.75
C GLN A 341 -58.55 -7.19 4.29
N MET A 342 -58.19 -8.41 4.68
CA MET A 342 -58.92 -9.17 5.69
C MET A 342 -58.06 -9.29 6.95
N ARG A 343 -58.63 -8.90 8.09
CA ARG A 343 -58.20 -9.25 9.46
C ARG A 343 -59.41 -9.91 10.13
N PRO A 344 -59.26 -10.84 11.10
CA PRO A 344 -58.34 -10.63 12.24
C PRO A 344 -57.67 -11.86 12.90
N ARG A 345 -56.70 -11.50 13.77
CA ARG A 345 -56.29 -12.13 15.05
C ARG A 345 -55.58 -13.50 15.07
N VAL A 346 -54.27 -13.45 15.31
CA VAL A 346 -53.59 -14.36 16.25
C VAL A 346 -52.64 -13.52 17.11
N LEU A 347 -52.85 -13.52 18.43
CA LEU A 347 -51.93 -12.98 19.43
C LEU A 347 -50.70 -13.89 19.50
N ARG A 348 -49.65 -13.58 18.74
CA ARG A 348 -48.30 -14.08 19.03
C ARG A 348 -47.62 -13.12 20.00
N PRO A 349 -46.89 -13.62 21.01
CA PRO A 349 -46.09 -12.77 21.87
C PRO A 349 -45.10 -11.97 21.02
N ALA A 350 -44.99 -10.69 21.31
CA ALA A 350 -44.07 -9.79 20.62
C ALA A 350 -42.66 -10.41 20.67
N PRO A 351 -41.93 -10.49 19.54
CA PRO A 351 -40.50 -10.77 19.60
C PRO A 351 -39.87 -9.74 20.54
N LEU A 352 -39.06 -10.21 21.48
CA LEU A 352 -38.18 -9.36 22.29
C LEU A 352 -37.63 -8.27 21.37
N LYS A 353 -37.88 -7.00 21.73
CA LYS A 353 -37.33 -5.87 20.98
C LYS A 353 -35.84 -6.13 20.80
N PRO A 354 -35.33 -6.24 19.56
CA PRO A 354 -33.90 -6.28 19.36
C PRO A 354 -33.32 -5.04 20.05
N ASP A 355 -32.32 -5.27 20.88
CA ASP A 355 -31.57 -4.24 21.58
C ASP A 355 -31.26 -3.09 20.60
N PRO A 356 -31.76 -1.85 20.83
CA PRO A 356 -31.56 -0.74 19.89
C PRO A 356 -30.09 -0.37 19.69
N LEU A 357 -29.17 -0.91 20.50
CA LEU A 357 -27.73 -0.75 20.32
C LEU A 357 -27.11 -1.77 19.36
N ARG A 358 -27.77 -2.91 19.11
CA ARG A 358 -27.46 -3.76 17.95
C ARG A 358 -28.28 -3.28 16.76
N MET A 359 -27.88 -2.12 16.20
CA MET A 359 -28.30 -1.77 14.85
C MET A 359 -28.13 -3.01 13.99
N ASN A 360 -29.20 -3.45 13.32
CA ASN A 360 -29.13 -4.42 12.24
C ASN A 360 -27.95 -4.04 11.34
N ALA A 361 -26.83 -4.77 11.49
CA ALA A 361 -25.56 -4.52 10.84
C ALA A 361 -25.67 -4.89 9.36
N ARG A 362 -26.55 -4.18 8.64
CA ARG A 362 -26.44 -4.12 7.20
C ARG A 362 -25.14 -3.39 6.92
N PRO A 363 -24.28 -3.90 6.02
CA PRO A 363 -23.09 -3.20 5.60
C PRO A 363 -23.44 -1.75 5.31
N ILE A 364 -22.70 -0.82 5.93
CA ILE A 364 -22.81 0.58 5.57
C ILE A 364 -22.46 0.67 4.08
N ASN A 365 -23.43 0.89 3.19
CA ASN A 365 -23.21 0.89 1.74
C ASN A 365 -22.03 1.81 1.39
N GLY A 366 -20.91 1.19 1.02
CA GLY A 366 -19.66 1.85 0.66
C GLY A 366 -18.48 1.64 1.60
N ILE A 367 -18.69 1.29 2.89
CA ILE A 367 -17.61 0.95 3.85
C ILE A 367 -17.56 -0.58 4.03
N PRO A 368 -16.41 -1.24 3.74
CA PRO A 368 -16.22 -2.67 3.94
C PRO A 368 -16.46 -3.07 5.39
N GLN A 369 -17.09 -4.24 5.60
CA GLN A 369 -17.37 -4.75 6.95
C GLN A 369 -16.09 -4.86 7.80
N GLY A 370 -15.00 -5.36 7.24
CA GLY A 370 -13.74 -5.47 7.98
C GLY A 370 -13.13 -4.13 8.43
N ILE A 371 -13.51 -2.99 7.82
CA ILE A 371 -13.16 -1.66 8.35
C ILE A 371 -14.01 -1.34 9.57
N LEU A 372 -15.31 -1.64 9.52
CA LEU A 372 -16.23 -1.41 10.64
C LEU A 372 -15.85 -2.28 11.84
N ASP A 373 -15.51 -3.55 11.62
CA ASP A 373 -15.09 -4.48 12.68
C ASP A 373 -13.84 -3.96 13.41
N ARG A 374 -12.87 -3.40 12.68
CA ARG A 374 -11.66 -2.79 13.24
C ARG A 374 -11.96 -1.52 14.02
N MET A 375 -12.84 -0.68 13.47
CA MET A 375 -13.29 0.52 14.18
C MET A 375 -13.99 0.16 15.48
N ASP A 376 -14.84 -0.88 15.47
CA ASP A 376 -15.54 -1.37 16.65
C ASP A 376 -14.56 -1.89 17.70
N PHE A 377 -13.63 -2.76 17.29
CA PHE A 377 -12.57 -3.27 18.16
C PHE A 377 -11.74 -2.16 18.83
N LEU A 378 -11.42 -1.10 18.09
CA LEU A 378 -10.66 0.04 18.61
C LEU A 378 -11.50 1.04 19.43
N GLY A 379 -12.81 0.82 19.56
CA GLY A 379 -13.72 1.78 20.19
C GLY A 379 -13.87 3.08 19.40
N TRP A 380 -13.61 3.05 18.10
CA TRP A 380 -13.74 4.19 17.19
C TRP A 380 -15.14 4.31 16.59
N LEU A 381 -15.91 3.23 16.58
CA LEU A 381 -17.30 3.25 16.13
C LEU A 381 -18.17 3.90 17.24
N LYS A 382 -18.53 5.17 17.05
CA LYS A 382 -19.39 5.94 17.97
C LYS A 382 -20.73 6.27 17.31
#